data_AF-A0A2P6MBF6-F1
#
_entry.id   AF-A0A2P6MBF6-F1
#
_cell.length_a   1.000
_cell.length_b   1.000
_cell.length_c   1.000
_cell.angle_alpha   90.00
_cell.angle_beta   90.00
_cell.angle_gamma   90.00
#
_symmetry.space_group_name_H-M   'P 1'
#
loop_
_entity.id
_entity.type
_entity.pdbx_description
1 polymer ?
#
loop_
_entity_poly.entity_id
_entity_poly.type
_entity_poly.pdbx_seq_one_letter_code
_entity_poly.pdbx_strand_id
1 'polypeptide(L)'
;MNAVVWPLQIYYDRSCPLCREEMHALLAHDREGRLVLVDASAPGFSDPALAGAGLDQAALMRLIHARDAAGRWYRGVEVFEIAYAAAGLVSVARLWAHPRLRPLWDRLYPWVARMRQPLSKLRLNRAYGWLVRRAAARAQARAGACAAGRCELP
;
A
#
# COMPACT_ATOMS: atom_id res chain seq x y z
N MET A 1 -5.84 -16.43 4.62
CA MET A 1 -6.10 -15.02 4.24
C MET A 1 -7.49 -15.00 3.65
N ASN A 2 -8.43 -14.26 4.25
CA ASN A 2 -9.76 -14.11 3.66
C ASN A 2 -9.61 -13.43 2.29
N ALA A 3 -10.32 -13.93 1.29
CA ALA A 3 -10.28 -13.38 -0.05
C ALA A 3 -10.74 -11.90 -0.03
N VAL A 4 -9.93 -11.03 -0.61
CA VAL A 4 -10.26 -9.61 -0.83
C VAL A 4 -11.18 -9.53 -2.03
N VAL A 5 -12.27 -8.75 -1.93
CA VAL A 5 -13.19 -8.54 -3.05
C VAL A 5 -12.80 -7.27 -3.81
N TRP A 6 -12.38 -7.39 -5.06
CA TRP A 6 -11.91 -6.26 -5.85
C TRP A 6 -13.07 -5.41 -6.42
N PRO A 7 -12.86 -4.10 -6.67
CA PRO A 7 -11.63 -3.35 -6.43
C PRO A 7 -11.44 -2.95 -4.95
N LEU A 8 -10.17 -2.73 -4.57
CA LEU A 8 -9.76 -2.23 -3.26
C LEU A 8 -9.56 -0.70 -3.35
N GLN A 9 -10.40 0.04 -2.65
CA GLN A 9 -10.29 1.48 -2.47
C GLN A 9 -9.30 1.79 -1.36
N ILE A 10 -8.19 2.47 -1.67
CA ILE A 10 -7.15 2.84 -0.72
C ILE A 10 -7.25 4.34 -0.44
N TYR A 11 -7.51 4.68 0.81
CA TYR A 11 -7.58 6.06 1.30
C TYR A 11 -6.18 6.51 1.71
N TYR A 12 -5.62 7.49 1.02
CA TYR A 12 -4.23 7.91 1.19
C TYR A 12 -4.08 9.44 1.30
N ASP A 13 -2.95 9.86 1.87
CA ASP A 13 -2.54 11.26 1.96
C ASP A 13 -1.82 11.68 0.67
N ARG A 14 -2.53 12.34 -0.26
CA ARG A 14 -1.94 12.86 -1.50
C ARG A 14 -1.02 14.06 -1.27
N SER A 15 -1.23 14.81 -0.19
CA SER A 15 -0.40 15.95 0.20
C SER A 15 1.01 15.53 0.59
N CYS A 16 1.19 14.28 1.07
CA CYS A 16 2.50 13.71 1.39
C CYS A 16 3.19 13.16 0.12
N PRO A 17 4.32 13.72 -0.33
CA PRO A 17 5.05 13.23 -1.51
C PRO A 17 5.43 11.75 -1.45
N LEU A 18 5.84 11.27 -0.26
CA LEU A 18 6.23 9.88 -0.06
C LEU A 18 5.03 8.93 -0.26
N CYS A 19 3.92 9.20 0.41
CA CYS A 19 2.70 8.39 0.27
C CYS A 19 2.15 8.45 -1.16
N ARG A 20 2.17 9.64 -1.77
CA ARG A 20 1.74 9.81 -3.17
C ARG A 20 2.59 8.99 -4.13
N GLU A 21 3.92 9.07 -4.03
CA GLU A 21 4.83 8.31 -4.90
C GLU A 21 4.66 6.81 -4.74
N GLU A 22 4.52 6.31 -3.51
CA GLU A 22 4.32 4.88 -3.25
C GLU A 22 2.99 4.38 -3.82
N MET A 23 1.88 5.05 -3.51
CA MET A 23 0.55 4.62 -3.96
C MET A 23 0.41 4.71 -5.48
N HIS A 24 0.95 5.76 -6.11
CA HIS A 24 0.93 5.88 -7.57
C HIS A 24 1.83 4.84 -8.24
N ALA A 25 2.96 4.48 -7.63
CA ALA A 25 3.79 3.38 -8.13
C ALA A 25 3.04 2.04 -8.06
N LEU A 26 2.32 1.76 -6.97
CA LEU A 26 1.48 0.56 -6.85
C LEU A 26 0.40 0.53 -7.93
N LEU A 27 -0.33 1.63 -8.11
CA LEU A 27 -1.37 1.76 -9.13
C LEU A 27 -0.79 1.54 -10.54
N ALA A 28 0.40 2.05 -10.84
CA ALA A 28 1.05 1.86 -12.14
C ALA A 28 1.48 0.41 -12.42
N HIS A 29 1.65 -0.42 -11.39
CA HIS A 29 1.99 -1.85 -11.52
C HIS A 29 0.76 -2.77 -11.41
N ASP A 30 -0.40 -2.22 -11.03
CA ASP A 30 -1.66 -2.95 -10.98
C ASP A 30 -2.22 -3.20 -12.39
N ARG A 31 -1.84 -4.34 -12.97
CA ARG A 31 -2.25 -4.73 -14.32
C ARG A 31 -3.70 -5.21 -14.41
N GLU A 32 -4.31 -5.54 -13.28
CA GLU A 32 -5.66 -6.12 -13.20
C GLU A 32 -6.72 -5.08 -12.81
N GLY A 33 -6.33 -3.80 -12.60
CA GLY A 33 -7.25 -2.73 -12.20
C GLY A 33 -7.91 -2.97 -10.85
N ARG A 34 -7.20 -3.65 -9.95
CA ARG A 34 -7.65 -4.02 -8.61
C ARG A 34 -7.59 -2.88 -7.59
N LEU A 35 -6.81 -1.84 -7.85
CA LEU A 35 -6.56 -0.75 -6.91
C LEU A 35 -7.24 0.54 -7.35
N VAL A 36 -7.92 1.20 -6.42
CA VAL A 36 -8.53 2.52 -6.61
C VAL A 36 -8.00 3.44 -5.52
N LEU A 37 -7.37 4.56 -5.91
CA LEU A 37 -6.80 5.50 -4.95
C LEU A 37 -7.79 6.63 -4.63
N VAL A 38 -8.02 6.89 -3.35
CA VAL A 38 -8.89 7.96 -2.85
C VAL A 38 -8.08 8.95 -2.03
N ASP A 39 -8.06 10.21 -2.46
CA ASP A 39 -7.36 11.29 -1.74
C ASP A 39 -8.15 11.72 -0.50
N ALA A 40 -7.70 11.28 0.67
CA ALA A 40 -8.30 11.63 1.95
C ALA A 40 -7.74 12.94 2.54
N SER A 41 -6.76 13.58 1.88
CA SER A 41 -6.11 14.79 2.37
C SER A 41 -6.80 16.09 1.96
N ALA A 42 -7.79 16.02 1.06
CA ALA A 42 -8.54 17.18 0.61
C ALA A 42 -9.29 17.87 1.78
N PRO A 43 -9.29 19.21 1.88
CA PRO A 43 -10.09 19.91 2.87
C PRO A 43 -11.57 19.56 2.73
N GLY A 44 -12.22 19.19 3.83
CA GLY A 44 -13.64 18.81 3.82
C GLY A 44 -13.93 17.45 3.19
N PHE A 45 -12.91 16.59 3.03
CA PHE A 45 -13.11 15.23 2.55
C PHE A 45 -14.14 14.49 3.41
N SER A 46 -15.16 13.94 2.75
CA SER A 46 -16.19 13.10 3.36
C SER A 46 -16.53 11.95 2.43
N ASP A 47 -16.75 10.78 3.02
CA ASP A 47 -17.22 9.59 2.33
C ASP A 47 -18.26 8.92 3.24
N PRO A 48 -19.51 8.70 2.78
CA PRO A 48 -20.56 8.06 3.57
C PRO A 48 -20.15 6.70 4.17
N ALA A 49 -19.23 5.99 3.50
CA ALA A 49 -18.69 4.73 3.97
C ALA A 49 -17.95 4.84 5.31
N LEU A 50 -17.35 5.99 5.58
CA LEU A 50 -16.59 6.25 6.80
C LEU A 50 -17.52 6.30 8.00
N ALA A 51 -18.65 7.01 7.87
CA ALA A 51 -19.66 7.12 8.92
C ALA A 51 -20.18 5.73 9.34
N GLY A 52 -20.46 4.86 8.38
CA GLY A 52 -20.88 3.48 8.63
C GLY A 52 -19.83 2.61 9.34
N ALA A 53 -18.55 3.00 9.29
CA ALA A 53 -17.45 2.32 9.94
C ALA A 53 -16.95 3.02 11.22
N GLY A 54 -17.58 4.13 11.63
CA GLY A 54 -17.11 4.95 12.75
C GLY A 54 -15.73 5.58 12.50
N LEU A 55 -15.37 5.81 11.23
CA LEU A 55 -14.14 6.46 10.82
C LEU A 55 -14.40 7.92 10.45
N ASP A 56 -13.39 8.76 10.65
CA ASP A 56 -13.37 10.14 10.20
C ASP A 56 -12.13 10.41 9.35
N GLN A 57 -12.07 11.60 8.74
CA GLN A 57 -10.90 12.02 7.96
C GLN A 57 -9.62 11.96 8.83
N ALA A 58 -9.69 12.34 10.11
CA ALA A 58 -8.54 12.31 11.00
C ALA A 58 -7.98 10.90 11.22
N ALA A 59 -8.82 9.87 11.25
CA ALA A 59 -8.42 8.47 11.31
C ALA A 59 -7.70 8.03 10.04
N LEU A 60 -8.22 8.40 8.86
CA LEU A 60 -7.56 8.15 7.57
C LEU A 60 -6.20 8.86 7.48
N MET A 61 -6.12 10.06 8.04
CA MET A 61 -4.88 10.82 8.10
C MET A 61 -3.91 10.29 9.18
N ARG A 62 -4.33 9.42 10.10
CA ARG A 62 -3.45 8.85 11.14
C ARG A 62 -2.81 7.54 10.71
N LEU A 63 -3.56 6.73 9.97
CA LEU A 63 -3.17 5.39 9.55
C LEU A 63 -3.77 5.14 8.16
N ILE A 64 -3.05 4.46 7.27
CA ILE A 64 -3.63 4.08 5.97
C ILE A 64 -4.82 3.14 6.18
N HIS A 65 -5.87 3.33 5.39
CA HIS A 65 -7.04 2.48 5.37
C HIS A 65 -7.37 2.08 3.93
N ALA A 66 -7.96 0.90 3.78
CA ALA A 66 -8.55 0.49 2.53
C ALA A 66 -9.88 -0.19 2.75
N ARG A 67 -10.75 -0.15 1.75
CA ARG A 67 -12.06 -0.80 1.73
C ARG A 67 -12.21 -1.61 0.47
N ASP A 68 -12.57 -2.88 0.60
CA ASP A 68 -12.84 -3.74 -0.55
C ASP A 68 -14.28 -3.55 -1.08
N ALA A 69 -14.62 -4.20 -2.19
CA ALA A 69 -15.94 -4.08 -2.80
C ALA A 69 -17.07 -4.73 -1.99
N ALA A 70 -16.74 -5.60 -1.02
CA ALA A 70 -17.70 -6.14 -0.06
C ALA A 70 -17.92 -5.19 1.13
N GLY A 71 -17.23 -4.05 1.19
CA GLY A 71 -17.34 -3.07 2.26
C GLY A 71 -16.47 -3.39 3.48
N ARG A 72 -15.57 -4.38 3.38
CA ARG A 72 -14.66 -4.72 4.47
C ARG A 72 -13.51 -3.73 4.54
N TRP A 73 -13.20 -3.30 5.76
CA TRP A 73 -12.11 -2.38 6.03
C TRP A 73 -10.81 -3.09 6.43
N TYR A 74 -9.72 -2.54 5.91
CA TYR A 74 -8.35 -2.95 6.14
C TYR A 74 -7.57 -1.74 6.64
N ARG A 75 -6.57 -1.95 7.51
CA ARG A 75 -5.83 -0.84 8.13
C ARG A 75 -4.35 -1.14 8.31
N GLY A 76 -3.53 -0.09 8.24
CA GLY A 76 -2.10 -0.16 8.51
C GLY A 76 -1.36 -1.13 7.59
N VAL A 77 -0.55 -2.01 8.16
CA VAL A 77 0.31 -2.95 7.43
C VAL A 77 -0.48 -3.88 6.50
N GLU A 78 -1.69 -4.25 6.89
CA GLU A 78 -2.57 -5.11 6.09
C GLU A 78 -2.91 -4.49 4.73
N VAL A 79 -3.04 -3.16 4.67
CA VAL A 79 -3.31 -2.44 3.41
C VAL A 79 -2.12 -2.55 2.46
N PHE A 80 -0.89 -2.43 2.97
CA PHE A 80 0.30 -2.59 2.15
C PHE A 80 0.45 -4.02 1.66
N GLU A 81 0.26 -5.00 2.53
CA GLU A 81 0.30 -6.43 2.15
C GLU A 81 -0.61 -6.69 0.94
N ILE A 82 -1.87 -6.25 1.01
CA ILE A 82 -2.85 -6.44 -0.06
C ILE A 82 -2.49 -5.62 -1.30
N ALA A 83 -2.12 -4.36 -1.15
CA ALA A 83 -1.82 -3.47 -2.28
C ALA A 83 -0.56 -3.91 -3.06
N TYR A 84 0.50 -4.30 -2.35
CA TYR A 84 1.71 -4.86 -2.98
C TYR A 84 1.39 -6.20 -3.68
N ALA A 85 0.55 -7.04 -3.09
CA ALA A 85 0.14 -8.29 -3.73
C ALA A 85 -0.68 -8.03 -5.01
N ALA A 86 -1.64 -7.10 -4.97
CA ALA A 86 -2.47 -6.70 -6.12
C ALA A 86 -1.63 -6.17 -7.29
N ALA A 87 -0.60 -5.38 -6.98
CA ALA A 87 0.36 -4.81 -7.92
C ALA A 87 1.39 -5.83 -8.45
N GLY A 88 1.27 -7.13 -8.13
CA GLY A 88 2.18 -8.18 -8.60
C GLY A 88 3.53 -8.22 -7.87
N LEU A 89 3.69 -7.46 -6.77
CA LEU A 89 4.91 -7.34 -5.99
C LEU A 89 4.94 -8.33 -4.82
N VAL A 90 4.71 -9.61 -5.14
CA VAL A 90 4.49 -10.69 -4.16
C VAL A 90 5.63 -10.82 -3.14
N SER A 91 6.88 -10.62 -3.55
CA SER A 91 8.03 -10.66 -2.62
C SER A 91 7.98 -9.56 -1.57
N VAL A 92 7.51 -8.35 -1.94
CA VAL A 92 7.35 -7.23 -1.01
C VAL A 92 6.14 -7.47 -0.12
N ALA A 93 5.04 -7.98 -0.68
CA ALA A 93 3.86 -8.39 0.10
C ALA A 93 4.22 -9.42 1.18
N ARG A 94 5.04 -10.44 0.85
CA ARG A 94 5.53 -11.43 1.83
C ARG A 94 6.37 -10.81 2.94
N LEU A 95 7.18 -9.79 2.65
CA LEU A 95 7.97 -9.08 3.66
C LEU A 95 7.07 -8.36 4.67
N TRP A 96 6.01 -7.72 4.18
CA TRP A 96 4.99 -7.09 5.04
C TRP A 96 4.15 -8.11 5.82
N ALA A 97 3.84 -9.25 5.21
CA ALA A 97 3.09 -10.35 5.81
C ALA A 97 3.92 -11.23 6.76
N HIS A 98 5.25 -11.05 6.83
CA HIS A 98 6.12 -12.01 7.51
C HIS A 98 5.78 -12.08 9.02
N PRO A 99 5.38 -13.24 9.59
CA PRO A 99 4.88 -13.34 10.97
C PRO A 99 5.82 -12.82 12.06
N ARG A 100 7.14 -12.89 11.85
CA ARG A 100 8.12 -12.35 12.81
C ARG A 100 8.28 -10.84 12.71
N LEU A 101 8.10 -10.28 11.52
CA LEU A 101 8.24 -8.84 11.27
C LEU A 101 6.91 -8.10 11.45
N ARG A 102 5.77 -8.78 11.32
CA ARG A 102 4.44 -8.19 11.49
C ARG A 102 4.28 -7.40 12.80
N PRO A 103 4.60 -7.93 14.00
CA PRO A 103 4.50 -7.14 15.24
C PRO A 103 5.47 -5.96 15.29
N LEU A 104 6.60 -6.03 14.58
CA LEU A 104 7.53 -4.91 14.44
C LEU A 104 6.93 -3.84 13.53
N TRP A 105 6.38 -4.22 12.37
CA TRP A 105 5.72 -3.31 11.44
C TRP A 105 4.49 -2.64 12.05
N ASP A 106 3.67 -3.39 12.79
CA ASP A 106 2.48 -2.84 13.44
C ASP A 106 2.81 -1.78 14.50
N ARG A 107 4.02 -1.84 15.10
CA ARG A 107 4.53 -0.82 16.03
C ARG A 107 5.26 0.33 15.33
N LEU A 108 6.06 0.02 14.32
CA LEU A 108 6.89 1.00 13.61
C LEU A 108 6.05 1.86 12.66
N TYR A 109 5.10 1.26 11.96
CA TYR A 109 4.31 1.92 10.92
C TYR A 109 3.52 3.14 11.44
N PRO A 110 2.82 3.10 12.60
CA PRO A 110 2.17 4.29 13.14
C PRO A 110 3.13 5.45 13.42
N TRP A 111 4.37 5.16 13.84
CA TRP A 111 5.39 6.18 14.04
C TRP A 111 5.86 6.77 12.72
N VAL A 112 6.11 5.93 11.70
CA VAL A 112 6.44 6.36 10.34
C VAL A 112 5.31 7.19 9.73
N ALA A 113 4.05 6.77 9.90
CA ALA A 113 2.88 7.48 9.42
C ALA A 113 2.77 8.88 10.05
N ARG A 114 3.07 9.01 11.35
CA ARG A 114 3.14 10.31 12.04
C ARG A 114 4.30 11.17 11.53
N MET A 115 5.43 10.54 11.23
CA MET A 115 6.63 11.19 10.70
C MET A 115 6.59 11.37 9.17
N ARG A 116 5.49 11.03 8.49
CA ARG A 116 5.45 11.02 7.02
C ARG A 116 5.76 12.37 6.37
N GLN A 117 5.28 13.47 6.97
CA GLN A 117 5.52 14.82 6.46
C GLN A 117 6.99 15.24 6.63
N PRO A 118 7.62 15.15 7.81
CA PRO A 118 9.06 15.43 7.93
C PRO A 118 9.94 14.44 7.15
N LEU A 119 9.58 13.15 7.09
CA LEU A 119 10.28 12.17 6.26
C LEU A 119 10.23 12.54 4.77
N SER A 120 9.07 13.03 4.31
CA SER A 120 8.92 13.49 2.93
C SER A 120 9.79 14.71 2.61
N LYS A 121 10.14 15.53 3.61
CA LYS A 121 11.05 16.67 3.46
C LYS A 121 12.53 16.25 3.47
N LEU A 122 12.86 15.10 4.03
CA LEU A 122 14.24 14.61 4.19
C LEU A 122 14.84 14.00 2.89
N ARG A 123 14.14 14.07 1.75
CA ARG A 123 14.55 13.50 0.44
C ARG A 123 14.83 11.98 0.43
N LEU A 124 14.65 11.29 1.56
CA LEU A 124 14.65 9.82 1.66
C LEU A 124 13.63 9.17 0.73
N ASN A 125 12.61 9.91 0.31
CA ASN A 125 11.59 9.53 -0.67
C ASN A 125 12.19 9.15 -2.02
N ARG A 126 13.28 9.80 -2.46
CA ARG A 126 13.95 9.39 -3.70
C ARG A 126 14.61 8.04 -3.55
N ALA A 127 15.26 7.79 -2.41
CA ALA A 127 15.92 6.51 -2.13
C ALA A 127 14.89 5.39 -1.90
N TYR A 128 13.85 5.65 -1.12
CA TYR A 128 12.76 4.72 -0.85
C TYR A 128 11.94 4.43 -2.13
N GLY A 129 11.51 5.46 -2.84
CA GLY A 129 10.81 5.34 -4.12
C GLY A 129 11.68 4.70 -5.21
N TRP A 130 13.01 4.87 -5.18
CA TRP A 130 13.94 4.13 -6.04
C TRP A 130 14.09 2.67 -5.61
N LEU A 131 14.17 2.38 -4.30
CA LEU A 131 14.23 1.03 -3.76
C LEU A 131 12.97 0.24 -4.11
N VAL A 132 11.78 0.83 -3.92
CA VAL A 132 10.49 0.24 -4.28
C VAL A 132 10.43 -0.01 -5.78
N ARG A 133 10.75 0.99 -6.62
CA ARG A 133 10.81 0.82 -8.09
C ARG A 133 11.81 -0.24 -8.54
N ARG A 134 12.98 -0.32 -7.90
CA ARG A 134 14.03 -1.30 -8.23
C ARG A 134 13.68 -2.70 -7.75
N ALA A 135 13.05 -2.83 -6.58
CA ALA A 135 12.51 -4.09 -6.09
C ALA A 135 11.38 -4.58 -7.01
N ALA A 136 10.50 -3.68 -7.45
CA ALA A 136 9.46 -3.95 -8.43
C ALA A 136 10.03 -4.41 -9.79
N ALA A 137 11.00 -3.67 -10.34
CA ALA A 137 11.67 -4.03 -11.58
C ALA A 137 12.39 -5.38 -11.49
N ARG A 138 13.02 -5.71 -10.36
CA ARG A 138 13.68 -7.01 -10.15
C ARG A 138 12.71 -8.17 -9.98
N ALA A 139 11.60 -7.94 -9.26
CA ALA A 139 10.54 -8.94 -9.14
C ALA A 139 9.96 -9.25 -10.52
N GLN A 140 9.77 -8.24 -11.36
CA GLN A 140 9.28 -8.40 -12.73
C GLN A 140 10.32 -9.02 -13.67
N ALA A 141 11.62 -8.72 -13.52
CA ALA A 141 12.67 -9.40 -14.26
C ALA A 141 12.74 -10.90 -13.91
N ARG A 142 12.53 -11.27 -12.65
CA ARG A 142 12.42 -12.67 -12.22
C ARG A 142 11.14 -13.34 -12.73
N ALA A 143 9.99 -12.67 -12.66
CA ALA A 143 8.73 -13.19 -13.21
C ALA A 143 8.78 -13.34 -14.74
N GLY A 144 9.40 -12.39 -15.46
CA GLY A 144 9.64 -12.45 -16.90
C GLY A 144 10.64 -13.53 -17.29
N ALA A 145 11.66 -13.77 -16.46
CA ALA A 145 12.56 -14.92 -16.64
C ALA A 145 11.83 -16.27 -16.46
N CYS A 146 10.84 -16.34 -15.54
CA CYS A 146 10.00 -17.53 -15.41
C CYS A 146 9.00 -17.70 -16.58
N ALA A 147 8.53 -16.61 -17.20
CA ALA A 147 7.69 -16.67 -18.40
C ALA A 147 8.43 -17.24 -19.63
N ALA A 148 9.76 -17.25 -19.62
CA ALA A 148 10.62 -17.89 -20.62
C ALA A 148 10.87 -19.40 -20.37
N GLY A 149 10.05 -20.05 -19.52
CA GLY A 149 9.91 -21.51 -19.49
C GLY A 149 10.81 -22.28 -18.51
N ARG A 150 11.49 -21.62 -17.56
CA ARG A 150 12.25 -22.32 -16.52
C ARG A 150 12.20 -21.59 -15.18
N CYS A 151 11.45 -22.12 -14.22
CA CYS A 151 11.63 -21.77 -12.81
C CYS A 151 11.24 -22.95 -11.90
N GLU A 152 12.24 -23.56 -11.27
CA GLU A 152 12.09 -24.23 -9.98
C GLU A 152 12.25 -23.16 -8.89
N LEU A 153 11.27 -23.05 -7.99
CA LEU A 153 11.33 -22.18 -6.82
C LEU A 153 11.61 -23.06 -5.58
N PRO A 154 12.60 -22.73 -4.73
CA PRO A 154 12.76 -23.37 -3.43
C PRO A 154 11.69 -22.92 -2.41
#